data_AF-E4TRQ0-F1
#
_entry.id   AF-E4TRQ0-F1
#
_cell.length_a   1.000
_cell.length_b   1.000
_cell.length_c   1.000
_cell.angle_alpha   90.00
_cell.angle_beta   90.00
_cell.angle_gamma   90.00
#
_symmetry.space_group_name_H-M   'P 1'
#
loop_
_entity.id
_entity.type
_entity.pdbx_description
1 polymer ?
#
loop_
_entity_poly.entity_id
_entity_poly.type
_entity_poly.pdbx_seq_one_letter_code
_entity_poly.pdbx_strand_id
1 'polypeptide(L)'
;MRYKALIPSLFLFIFMSSMSVNAQKPEKTHDHERFAKKVIKYMLNDVTKGSPDEEAIQYIHEKTGQDIEALKAQVEANNKHLKADVDFLNENGIYRKLDETELKIIKEKPIKVADIILHCEFKGDKIDLTLKNCIQTNRTWVLGDAIELSGEGVQEMMDKNNARKEKPSGGLLGKITELDQKQNEAQQGVNEFAYQGQKFIMKGTQAHTVFYNMDLIGQYLDGYIVDKNYIKQNLKILYEAPELLQNNNIPLKVDIDRSKTTLNKPNAAEAFYVGGQLFVFTGEFWDILLVEGAINKLGRVARDKTGNYLTTDLIQKTGLSPESTISLSLNFKTKMSQLVKENKEMAQKILDKEDGYRARDLDAIIREYNLWYEENFPNKIKYIFEEVDRVQKNLSAATEPAANEEAPANIPSEFSAVVDTWVFSEYFKDGIDQTSNYEKGKLEGKPIKITLMSDGSLFYQGGYRKMHNINYAEWKYFDEQSRNPKEKEIDFVLVQYHSGGSKTIEKFAISKVTANQLVLENKYEGIKLVYVK
;
A
#
# COMPACT_ATOMS: atom_id res chain seq x y z
N MET A 1 -31.31 17.81 -34.10
CA MET A 1 -30.07 18.60 -33.97
C MET A 1 -29.23 17.98 -32.86
N ARG A 2 -28.16 17.25 -33.22
CA ARG A 2 -27.19 16.70 -32.26
C ARG A 2 -25.79 16.99 -32.81
N TYR A 3 -24.97 17.68 -32.03
CA TYR A 3 -23.58 17.97 -32.35
C TYR A 3 -22.79 16.65 -32.38
N LYS A 4 -22.23 16.31 -33.54
CA LYS A 4 -21.15 15.32 -33.66
C LYS A 4 -19.86 16.05 -33.33
N ALA A 5 -19.23 15.71 -32.21
CA ALA A 5 -17.83 16.06 -31.97
C ALA A 5 -16.97 15.11 -32.81
N LEU A 6 -16.35 15.65 -33.87
CA LEU A 6 -15.28 14.99 -34.60
C LEU A 6 -14.03 14.99 -33.71
N ILE A 7 -13.49 13.81 -33.41
CA ILE A 7 -12.11 13.64 -32.97
C ILE A 7 -11.25 13.61 -34.25
N PRO A 8 -10.17 14.39 -34.35
CA PRO A 8 -9.42 14.53 -35.60
C PRO A 8 -8.64 13.25 -35.90
N SER A 9 -9.04 12.57 -36.98
CA SER A 9 -8.19 11.62 -37.70
C SER A 9 -7.06 12.39 -38.38
N LEU A 10 -5.81 12.17 -37.96
CA LEU A 10 -4.64 12.80 -38.57
C LEU A 10 -3.55 11.77 -38.91
N PHE A 11 -3.53 11.44 -40.20
CA PHE A 11 -2.37 11.25 -41.09
C PHE A 11 -1.63 9.91 -41.28
N LEU A 12 -1.08 9.87 -42.49
CA LEU A 12 -0.84 8.79 -43.44
C LEU A 12 0.62 8.91 -43.96
N PHE A 13 1.22 7.75 -44.29
CA PHE A 13 2.47 7.48 -45.03
C PHE A 13 3.83 7.75 -44.38
N ILE A 14 4.65 6.68 -44.25
CA ILE A 14 5.88 6.43 -45.06
C ILE A 14 6.04 4.90 -45.27
N PHE A 15 6.23 4.48 -46.52
CA PHE A 15 6.66 3.13 -46.94
C PHE A 15 8.19 3.03 -46.81
N MET A 16 8.74 1.98 -46.17
CA MET A 16 10.07 1.46 -46.51
C MET A 16 10.25 -0.03 -46.14
N SER A 17 10.57 -0.77 -47.21
CA SER A 17 11.40 -1.99 -47.30
C SER A 17 11.15 -3.18 -46.38
N SER A 18 10.66 -4.24 -47.02
CA SER A 18 10.66 -5.64 -46.58
C SER A 18 12.08 -6.16 -46.35
N MET A 19 12.40 -6.51 -45.10
CA MET A 19 13.43 -7.50 -44.78
C MET A 19 12.75 -8.74 -44.20
N SER A 20 13.08 -9.87 -44.80
CA SER A 20 12.63 -11.21 -44.43
C SER A 20 12.95 -11.50 -42.97
N VAL A 21 11.93 -11.54 -42.12
CA VAL A 21 12.06 -11.93 -40.72
C VAL A 21 12.03 -13.45 -40.67
N ASN A 22 13.18 -14.06 -40.36
CA ASN A 22 13.22 -15.43 -39.85
C ASN A 22 12.29 -15.50 -38.64
N ALA A 23 11.19 -16.25 -38.77
CA ALA A 23 10.22 -16.44 -37.71
C ALA A 23 10.87 -17.21 -36.54
N GLN A 24 11.55 -16.49 -35.65
CA GLN A 24 11.85 -16.97 -34.31
C GLN A 24 10.50 -17.34 -33.67
N LYS A 25 10.40 -18.58 -33.19
CA LYS A 25 9.28 -18.94 -32.30
C LYS A 25 9.28 -17.90 -31.17
N PRO A 26 8.15 -17.22 -30.91
CA PRO A 26 8.09 -16.20 -29.89
C PRO A 26 8.59 -16.78 -28.56
N GLU A 27 9.35 -15.99 -27.79
CA GLU A 27 9.70 -16.39 -26.44
C GLU A 27 8.40 -16.73 -25.68
N LYS A 28 8.45 -17.71 -24.75
CA LYS A 28 7.26 -18.22 -24.01
C LYS A 28 6.43 -17.15 -23.27
N THR A 29 6.91 -15.92 -23.24
CA THR A 29 6.34 -14.74 -22.59
C THR A 29 5.53 -13.87 -23.56
N HIS A 30 5.70 -14.02 -24.88
CA HIS A 30 4.95 -13.33 -25.95
C HIS A 30 3.71 -14.08 -26.45
N ASP A 31 3.35 -15.17 -25.77
CA ASP A 31 2.22 -16.00 -26.10
C ASP A 31 0.88 -15.33 -25.73
N HIS A 32 0.11 -14.96 -26.74
CA HIS A 32 -1.19 -14.30 -26.59
C HIS A 32 -2.23 -15.21 -25.93
N GLU A 33 -2.16 -16.54 -26.11
CA GLU A 33 -3.08 -17.48 -25.44
C GLU A 33 -2.85 -17.45 -23.92
N ARG A 34 -1.58 -17.42 -23.51
CA ARG A 34 -1.19 -17.36 -22.11
C ARG A 34 -1.61 -16.03 -21.48
N PHE A 35 -1.49 -14.94 -22.24
CA PHE A 35 -2.00 -13.64 -21.82
C PHE A 35 -3.53 -13.65 -21.67
N ALA A 36 -4.27 -14.13 -22.66
CA ALA A 36 -5.72 -14.26 -22.64
C ALA A 36 -6.22 -15.07 -21.43
N LYS A 37 -5.59 -16.22 -21.15
CA LYS A 37 -5.87 -17.04 -19.95
C LYS A 37 -5.62 -16.29 -18.64
N LYS A 38 -4.56 -15.48 -18.56
CA LYS A 38 -4.29 -14.62 -17.41
C LYS A 38 -5.35 -13.54 -17.28
N VAL A 39 -5.69 -12.85 -18.36
CA VAL A 39 -6.69 -11.78 -18.38
C VAL A 39 -8.04 -12.31 -17.90
N ILE A 40 -8.54 -13.43 -18.41
CA ILE A 40 -9.79 -14.06 -17.89
C ILE A 40 -9.69 -14.36 -16.39
N LYS A 41 -8.56 -14.88 -15.90
CA LYS A 41 -8.37 -15.18 -14.48
C LYS A 41 -8.35 -13.91 -13.60
N TYR A 42 -7.76 -12.82 -14.09
CA TYR A 42 -7.56 -11.59 -13.33
C TYR A 42 -8.71 -10.58 -13.44
N MET A 43 -9.44 -10.54 -14.57
CA MET A 43 -10.61 -9.68 -14.76
C MET A 43 -11.68 -9.89 -13.67
N LEU A 44 -11.70 -11.04 -13.01
CA LEU A 44 -12.58 -11.31 -11.87
C LEU A 44 -12.30 -10.48 -10.62
N ASN A 45 -11.09 -9.93 -10.51
CA ASN A 45 -10.63 -9.32 -9.25
C ASN A 45 -10.04 -7.93 -9.47
N ASP A 46 -9.34 -7.70 -10.59
CA ASP A 46 -8.58 -6.47 -10.79
C ASP A 46 -8.14 -6.30 -12.25
N VAL A 47 -8.77 -5.38 -12.99
CA VAL A 47 -8.44 -5.11 -14.39
C VAL A 47 -7.02 -4.50 -14.55
N THR A 48 -6.50 -3.85 -13.52
CA THR A 48 -5.20 -3.16 -13.57
C THR A 48 -4.04 -4.14 -13.75
N LYS A 49 -4.23 -5.42 -13.41
CA LYS A 49 -3.20 -6.47 -13.58
C LYS A 49 -2.93 -6.85 -15.02
N GLY A 50 -3.82 -6.49 -15.95
CA GLY A 50 -3.60 -6.65 -17.39
C GLY A 50 -3.11 -5.38 -18.07
N SER A 51 -3.23 -4.22 -17.42
CA SER A 51 -2.93 -2.91 -17.99
C SER A 51 -1.42 -2.67 -18.12
N PRO A 52 -0.98 -1.73 -18.98
CA PRO A 52 0.43 -1.35 -19.08
C PRO A 52 0.96 -0.82 -17.74
N ASP A 53 2.03 -1.42 -17.24
CA ASP A 53 2.82 -0.93 -16.10
C ASP A 53 3.85 0.12 -16.55
N GLU A 54 4.61 0.71 -15.61
CA GLU A 54 5.61 1.75 -15.93
C GLU A 54 6.65 1.26 -16.95
N GLU A 55 7.10 0.01 -16.84
CA GLU A 55 8.04 -0.57 -17.80
C GLU A 55 7.42 -0.73 -19.19
N ALA A 56 6.15 -1.17 -19.27
CA ALA A 56 5.41 -1.24 -20.54
C ALA A 56 5.21 0.14 -21.15
N ILE A 57 4.87 1.15 -20.34
CA ILE A 57 4.72 2.54 -20.79
C ILE A 57 6.05 3.08 -21.32
N GLN A 58 7.15 2.85 -20.59
CA GLN A 58 8.50 3.24 -21.03
C GLN A 58 8.88 2.55 -22.34
N TYR A 59 8.60 1.25 -22.48
CA TYR A 59 8.82 0.53 -23.73
C TYR A 59 7.99 1.12 -24.88
N ILE A 60 6.73 1.48 -24.62
CA ILE A 60 5.86 2.10 -25.63
C ILE A 60 6.46 3.45 -26.06
N HIS A 61 6.82 4.31 -25.10
CA HIS A 61 7.48 5.58 -25.31
C HIS A 61 8.73 5.43 -26.20
N GLU A 62 9.65 4.52 -25.85
CA GLU A 62 10.91 4.33 -26.58
C GLU A 62 10.71 3.87 -28.03
N LYS A 63 9.67 3.08 -28.30
CA LYS A 63 9.40 2.54 -29.64
C LYS A 63 8.52 3.44 -30.49
N THR A 64 7.58 4.18 -29.92
CA THR A 64 6.67 5.06 -30.67
C THR A 64 7.10 6.52 -30.69
N GLY A 65 7.94 6.95 -29.74
CA GLY A 65 8.27 8.35 -29.51
C GLY A 65 7.12 9.17 -28.91
N GLN A 66 6.04 8.53 -28.43
CA GLN A 66 4.94 9.22 -27.78
C GLN A 66 5.36 9.76 -26.41
N ASP A 67 4.88 10.93 -26.02
CA ASP A 67 5.15 11.51 -24.71
C ASP A 67 4.72 10.59 -23.55
N ILE A 68 5.57 10.46 -22.53
CA ILE A 68 5.36 9.50 -21.43
C ILE A 68 4.17 9.89 -20.53
N GLU A 69 3.96 11.18 -20.29
CA GLU A 69 2.86 11.67 -19.46
C GLU A 69 1.52 11.54 -20.21
N ALA A 70 1.52 11.79 -21.52
CA ALA A 70 0.37 11.51 -22.37
C ALA A 70 0.00 10.01 -22.39
N LEU A 71 1.00 9.12 -22.43
CA LEU A 71 0.78 7.67 -22.35
C LEU A 71 0.19 7.26 -21.00
N LYS A 72 0.71 7.79 -19.89
CA LYS A 72 0.15 7.53 -18.55
C LYS A 72 -1.31 7.98 -18.45
N ALA A 73 -1.62 9.19 -18.91
CA ALA A 73 -3.00 9.70 -18.93
C ALA A 73 -3.92 8.85 -19.81
N GLN A 74 -3.42 8.35 -20.95
CA GLN A 74 -4.17 7.44 -21.81
C GLN A 74 -4.43 6.09 -21.12
N VAL A 75 -3.43 5.50 -20.45
CA VAL A 75 -3.58 4.25 -19.69
C VAL A 75 -4.60 4.42 -18.56
N GLU A 76 -4.56 5.54 -17.85
CA GLU A 76 -5.55 5.84 -16.81
C GLU A 76 -6.98 5.94 -17.37
N ALA A 77 -7.16 6.64 -18.49
CA ALA A 77 -8.45 6.74 -19.17
C ALA A 77 -8.96 5.36 -19.64
N ASN A 78 -8.08 4.57 -20.25
CA ASN A 78 -8.40 3.20 -20.69
C ASN A 78 -8.79 2.32 -19.51
N ASN A 79 -8.06 2.38 -18.39
CA ASN A 79 -8.37 1.59 -17.19
C ASN A 79 -9.77 1.89 -16.65
N LYS A 80 -10.22 3.15 -16.75
CA LYS A 80 -11.58 3.53 -16.36
C LYS A 80 -12.64 2.90 -17.26
N HIS A 81 -12.40 2.85 -18.58
CA HIS A 81 -13.29 2.19 -19.53
C HIS A 81 -13.29 0.67 -19.33
N LEU A 82 -12.10 0.05 -19.27
CA LEU A 82 -11.94 -1.39 -19.05
C LEU A 82 -12.58 -1.86 -17.75
N LYS A 83 -12.54 -1.04 -16.68
CA LYS A 83 -13.24 -1.35 -15.43
C LYS A 83 -14.75 -1.48 -15.63
N ALA A 84 -15.37 -0.56 -16.37
CA ALA A 84 -16.80 -0.62 -16.66
C ALA A 84 -17.17 -1.86 -17.50
N ASP A 85 -16.33 -2.22 -18.48
CA ASP A 85 -16.52 -3.42 -19.27
C ASP A 85 -16.41 -4.69 -18.41
N VAL A 86 -15.39 -4.78 -17.56
CA VAL A 86 -15.19 -5.90 -16.63
C VAL A 86 -16.34 -6.03 -15.63
N ASP A 87 -16.82 -4.92 -15.08
CA ASP A 87 -17.97 -4.92 -14.19
C ASP A 87 -19.22 -5.46 -14.89
N PHE A 88 -19.44 -5.08 -16.16
CA PHE A 88 -20.51 -5.65 -16.98
C PHE A 88 -20.37 -7.17 -17.16
N LEU A 89 -19.15 -7.67 -17.44
CA LEU A 89 -18.90 -9.10 -17.56
C LEU A 89 -19.18 -9.84 -16.25
N ASN A 90 -18.81 -9.23 -15.12
CA ASN A 90 -18.97 -9.79 -13.79
C ASN A 90 -20.45 -9.87 -13.38
N GLU A 91 -21.21 -8.79 -13.58
CA GLU A 91 -22.65 -8.72 -13.31
C GLU A 91 -23.45 -9.76 -14.10
N ASN A 92 -22.98 -10.11 -15.30
CA ASN A 92 -23.66 -11.05 -16.20
C ASN A 92 -23.07 -12.47 -16.17
N GLY A 93 -21.94 -12.69 -15.49
CA GLY A 93 -21.35 -14.02 -15.30
C GLY A 93 -20.59 -14.59 -16.51
N ILE A 94 -20.08 -13.73 -17.41
CA ILE A 94 -19.63 -14.04 -18.78
C ILE A 94 -18.22 -14.69 -18.86
N TYR A 95 -17.77 -15.45 -17.86
CA TYR A 95 -16.31 -15.73 -17.71
C TYR A 95 -15.90 -17.18 -17.44
N ARG A 96 -16.73 -18.18 -17.76
CA ARG A 96 -16.51 -19.54 -17.22
C ARG A 96 -15.73 -20.51 -18.10
N LYS A 97 -15.68 -20.33 -19.42
CA LYS A 97 -15.02 -21.29 -20.31
C LYS A 97 -14.44 -20.60 -21.54
N LEU A 98 -13.10 -20.58 -21.61
CA LEU A 98 -12.35 -20.17 -22.79
C LEU A 98 -12.12 -21.41 -23.66
N ASP A 99 -12.67 -21.41 -24.86
CA ASP A 99 -12.51 -22.51 -25.81
C ASP A 99 -11.25 -22.30 -26.65
N GLU A 100 -11.15 -21.14 -27.31
CA GLU A 100 -10.08 -20.80 -28.24
C GLU A 100 -9.78 -19.29 -28.18
N THR A 101 -8.60 -18.91 -28.65
CA THR A 101 -8.24 -17.49 -28.83
C THR A 101 -7.74 -17.25 -30.24
N GLU A 102 -8.18 -16.15 -30.85
CA GLU A 102 -7.71 -15.68 -32.14
C GLU A 102 -6.94 -14.36 -31.97
N LEU A 103 -5.85 -14.19 -32.71
CA LEU A 103 -5.05 -12.97 -32.73
C LEU A 103 -5.24 -12.24 -34.05
N LYS A 104 -5.83 -11.04 -34.00
CA LYS A 104 -6.03 -10.17 -35.16
C LYS A 104 -5.10 -8.96 -35.10
N ILE A 105 -4.01 -9.02 -35.85
CA ILE A 105 -3.00 -7.97 -35.91
C ILE A 105 -3.59 -6.69 -36.54
N ILE A 106 -3.51 -5.58 -35.82
CA ILE A 106 -3.91 -4.24 -36.29
C ILE A 106 -2.71 -3.50 -36.87
N LYS A 107 -1.56 -3.62 -36.19
CA LYS A 107 -0.33 -2.89 -36.53
C LYS A 107 0.88 -3.73 -36.13
N GLU A 108 1.88 -3.86 -37.00
CA GLU A 108 3.08 -4.66 -36.71
C GLU A 108 4.29 -3.82 -36.25
N LYS A 109 4.36 -2.53 -36.66
CA LYS A 109 5.48 -1.61 -36.35
C LYS A 109 4.98 -0.20 -36.03
N PRO A 110 5.69 0.60 -35.19
CA PRO A 110 6.95 0.26 -34.52
C PRO A 110 6.77 -0.66 -33.30
N ILE A 111 5.54 -0.83 -32.84
CA ILE A 111 5.13 -1.86 -31.86
C ILE A 111 3.99 -2.65 -32.45
N LYS A 112 3.92 -3.93 -32.11
CA LYS A 112 2.81 -4.80 -32.49
C LYS A 112 1.59 -4.52 -31.62
N VAL A 113 0.48 -4.22 -32.27
CA VAL A 113 -0.85 -4.00 -31.69
C VAL A 113 -1.83 -4.97 -32.35
N ALA A 114 -2.64 -5.65 -31.55
CA ALA A 114 -3.60 -6.63 -32.05
C ALA A 114 -4.87 -6.63 -31.20
N ASP A 115 -5.98 -6.98 -31.84
CA ASP A 115 -7.17 -7.44 -31.13
C ASP A 115 -6.95 -8.92 -30.76
N ILE A 116 -7.23 -9.27 -29.50
CA ILE A 116 -7.22 -10.66 -29.02
C ILE A 116 -8.67 -11.07 -28.80
N ILE A 117 -9.16 -11.98 -29.63
CA ILE A 117 -10.54 -12.48 -29.57
C ILE A 117 -10.51 -13.75 -28.72
N LEU A 118 -11.36 -13.80 -27.70
CA LEU A 118 -11.56 -14.95 -26.84
C LEU A 118 -12.93 -15.55 -27.15
N HIS A 119 -12.92 -16.75 -27.72
CA HIS A 119 -14.13 -17.51 -27.97
C HIS A 119 -14.55 -18.19 -26.67
N CYS A 120 -15.71 -17.80 -26.16
CA CYS A 120 -16.23 -18.25 -24.87
C CYS A 120 -17.61 -18.89 -25.01
N GLU A 121 -17.89 -19.83 -24.11
CA GLU A 121 -19.21 -20.45 -23.99
C GLU A 121 -19.89 -19.94 -22.71
N PHE A 122 -21.08 -19.36 -22.86
CA PHE A 122 -21.89 -18.85 -21.76
C PHE A 122 -23.31 -19.39 -21.84
N LYS A 123 -23.70 -20.21 -20.86
CA LYS A 123 -25.04 -20.84 -20.80
C LYS A 123 -25.43 -21.64 -22.06
N GLY A 124 -24.44 -22.13 -22.79
CA GLY A 124 -24.63 -22.86 -24.05
C GLY A 124 -24.54 -21.99 -25.31
N ASP A 125 -24.53 -20.66 -25.15
CA ASP A 125 -24.35 -19.71 -26.25
C ASP A 125 -22.86 -19.45 -26.48
N LYS A 126 -22.49 -19.26 -27.76
CA LYS A 126 -21.14 -18.87 -28.15
C LYS A 126 -21.05 -17.34 -28.22
N ILE A 127 -20.08 -16.81 -27.50
CA ILE A 127 -19.84 -15.38 -27.37
C ILE A 127 -18.35 -15.10 -27.58
N ASP A 128 -18.06 -13.96 -28.18
CA ASP A 128 -16.71 -13.50 -28.44
C ASP A 128 -16.43 -12.27 -27.60
N LEU A 129 -15.39 -12.36 -26.79
CA LEU A 129 -14.80 -11.26 -26.03
C LEU A 129 -13.58 -10.76 -26.79
N THR A 130 -13.63 -9.55 -27.34
CA THR A 130 -12.50 -8.96 -28.06
C THR A 130 -11.78 -7.96 -27.18
N LEU A 131 -10.56 -8.30 -26.75
CA LEU A 131 -9.65 -7.36 -26.08
C LEU A 131 -9.04 -6.45 -27.13
N LYS A 132 -9.48 -5.19 -27.17
CA LYS A 132 -9.12 -4.25 -28.23
C LYS A 132 -7.74 -3.69 -28.02
N ASN A 133 -7.02 -3.52 -29.14
CA ASN A 133 -5.75 -2.81 -29.20
C ASN A 133 -4.70 -3.28 -28.17
N CYS A 134 -4.64 -4.57 -27.88
CA CYS A 134 -3.61 -5.13 -26.99
C CYS A 134 -2.22 -4.89 -27.57
N ILE A 135 -1.26 -4.55 -26.72
CA ILE A 135 0.08 -4.14 -27.13
C ILE A 135 1.08 -5.23 -26.72
N GLN A 136 1.91 -5.67 -27.66
CA GLN A 136 3.02 -6.58 -27.36
C GLN A 136 4.26 -5.78 -26.93
N THR A 137 4.68 -5.96 -25.68
CA THR A 137 5.93 -5.40 -25.15
C THR A 137 7.09 -6.38 -25.33
N ASN A 138 8.29 -5.96 -24.95
CA ASN A 138 9.45 -6.86 -24.85
C ASN A 138 9.21 -8.01 -23.85
N ARG A 139 8.29 -7.86 -22.89
CA ARG A 139 8.01 -8.85 -21.85
C ARG A 139 6.78 -9.70 -22.14
N THR A 140 5.66 -9.10 -22.52
CA THR A 140 4.35 -9.77 -22.59
C THR A 140 3.38 -8.94 -23.43
N TRP A 141 2.16 -9.43 -23.62
CA TRP A 141 1.04 -8.59 -23.99
C TRP A 141 0.50 -7.81 -22.78
N VAL A 142 -0.01 -6.61 -23.05
CA VAL A 142 -0.75 -5.75 -22.10
C VAL A 142 -2.08 -5.32 -22.74
N LEU A 143 -3.08 -5.05 -21.91
CA LEU A 143 -4.42 -4.61 -22.34
C LEU A 143 -4.35 -3.26 -23.04
N GLY A 144 -5.20 -3.10 -24.05
CA GLY A 144 -5.38 -1.85 -24.77
C GLY A 144 -6.43 -0.96 -24.12
N ASP A 145 -7.49 -0.64 -24.87
CA ASP A 145 -8.43 0.43 -24.52
C ASP A 145 -9.86 -0.04 -24.19
N ALA A 146 -10.30 -1.18 -24.70
CA ALA A 146 -11.67 -1.64 -24.50
C ALA A 146 -11.82 -3.18 -24.55
N ILE A 147 -12.96 -3.67 -24.05
CA ILE A 147 -13.42 -5.04 -24.26
C ILE A 147 -14.76 -5.00 -25.01
N GLU A 148 -14.77 -5.50 -26.23
CA GLU A 148 -15.99 -5.60 -27.03
C GLU A 148 -16.61 -7.00 -26.91
N LEU A 149 -17.92 -7.06 -26.70
CA LEU A 149 -18.69 -8.29 -26.72
C LEU A 149 -19.41 -8.45 -28.05
N SER A 150 -19.38 -9.66 -28.61
CA SER A 150 -20.21 -10.03 -29.74
C SER A 150 -20.64 -11.49 -29.65
N GLY A 151 -21.62 -11.90 -30.46
CA GLY A 151 -22.18 -13.25 -30.42
C GLY A 151 -23.69 -13.26 -30.18
N GLU A 152 -24.26 -14.46 -30.15
CA GLU A 152 -25.69 -14.66 -29.99
C GLU A 152 -26.14 -14.27 -28.57
N GLY A 153 -27.28 -13.57 -28.45
CA GLY A 153 -27.82 -13.15 -27.16
C GLY A 153 -27.13 -11.96 -26.47
N VAL A 154 -25.97 -11.48 -26.97
CA VAL A 154 -25.25 -10.34 -26.38
C VAL A 154 -26.08 -9.06 -26.40
N GLN A 155 -26.70 -8.72 -27.54
CA GLN A 155 -27.52 -7.51 -27.63
C GLN A 155 -28.72 -7.56 -26.67
N GLU A 156 -29.40 -8.71 -26.58
CA GLU A 156 -30.50 -8.90 -25.65
C GLU A 156 -30.03 -8.78 -24.19
N MET A 157 -28.81 -9.23 -23.89
CA MET A 157 -28.20 -9.10 -22.57
C MET A 157 -27.89 -7.63 -22.23
N MET A 158 -27.32 -6.88 -23.18
CA MET A 158 -27.08 -5.44 -23.04
C MET A 158 -28.40 -4.67 -22.85
N ASP A 159 -29.42 -4.99 -23.66
CA ASP A 159 -30.75 -4.40 -23.56
C ASP A 159 -31.41 -4.70 -22.22
N LYS A 160 -31.31 -5.95 -21.73
CA LYS A 160 -31.80 -6.33 -20.40
C LYS A 160 -31.06 -5.59 -19.29
N ASN A 161 -29.76 -5.39 -19.41
CA ASN A 161 -29.00 -4.65 -18.41
C ASN A 161 -29.37 -3.15 -18.40
N ASN A 162 -29.49 -2.55 -19.58
CA ASN A 162 -29.96 -1.17 -19.73
C ASN A 162 -31.40 -1.00 -19.18
N ALA A 163 -32.30 -1.94 -19.48
CA ALA A 163 -33.66 -1.94 -18.95
C ALA A 163 -33.72 -2.16 -17.42
N ARG A 164 -32.74 -2.85 -16.82
CA ARG A 164 -32.61 -2.96 -15.36
C ARG A 164 -32.14 -1.63 -14.76
N LYS A 165 -31.21 -0.93 -15.40
CA LYS A 165 -30.75 0.42 -14.99
C LYS A 165 -31.85 1.47 -15.11
N GLU A 166 -32.76 1.32 -16.06
CA GLU A 166 -33.87 2.25 -16.29
C GLU A 166 -35.15 1.97 -15.46
N LYS A 167 -35.32 0.75 -14.91
CA LYS A 167 -36.48 0.43 -14.07
C LYS A 167 -36.29 0.98 -12.65
N PRO A 168 -37.17 1.83 -12.13
CA PRO A 168 -37.13 2.23 -10.72
C PRO A 168 -37.31 0.97 -9.84
N SER A 169 -36.33 0.70 -8.97
CA SER A 169 -36.31 -0.47 -8.08
C SER A 169 -37.56 -0.54 -7.18
N GLY A 170 -38.60 -1.24 -7.63
CA GLY A 170 -39.87 -1.36 -6.91
C GLY A 170 -39.85 -2.32 -5.72
N GLY A 171 -38.85 -3.21 -5.60
CA GLY A 171 -38.77 -4.24 -4.57
C GLY A 171 -37.78 -3.90 -3.44
N LEU A 172 -38.07 -4.34 -2.21
CA LEU A 172 -37.26 -4.06 -1.00
C LEU A 172 -35.78 -4.43 -1.18
N LEU A 173 -35.48 -5.59 -1.75
CA LEU A 173 -34.12 -6.03 -2.08
C LEU A 173 -33.46 -5.18 -3.18
N GLY A 174 -34.21 -4.80 -4.21
CA GLY A 174 -33.72 -3.91 -5.26
C GLY A 174 -33.43 -2.50 -4.75
N LYS A 175 -34.21 -2.00 -3.79
CA LYS A 175 -33.95 -0.72 -3.09
C LYS A 175 -32.73 -0.80 -2.19
N ILE A 176 -32.48 -1.94 -1.55
CA ILE A 176 -31.27 -2.16 -0.73
C ILE A 176 -30.04 -2.20 -1.64
N THR A 177 -30.09 -2.93 -2.75
CA THR A 177 -28.97 -2.99 -3.70
C THR A 177 -28.75 -1.67 -4.43
N GLU A 178 -29.81 -0.95 -4.82
CA GLU A 178 -29.67 0.42 -5.36
C GLU A 178 -29.18 1.43 -4.32
N LEU A 179 -29.53 1.27 -3.04
CA LEU A 179 -29.00 2.12 -1.98
C LEU A 179 -27.52 1.82 -1.74
N ASP A 180 -27.12 0.55 -1.70
CA ASP A 180 -25.71 0.15 -1.58
C ASP A 180 -24.90 0.59 -2.82
N GLN A 181 -25.46 0.46 -4.02
CA GLN A 181 -24.80 0.83 -5.27
C GLN A 181 -24.75 2.35 -5.48
N LYS A 182 -25.83 3.10 -5.18
CA LYS A 182 -25.80 4.57 -5.14
C LYS A 182 -24.93 5.10 -4.02
N GLN A 183 -24.82 4.41 -2.88
CA GLN A 183 -23.84 4.74 -1.85
C GLN A 183 -22.42 4.51 -2.39
N ASN A 184 -22.13 3.39 -3.04
CA ASN A 184 -20.81 3.10 -3.62
C ASN A 184 -20.43 4.03 -4.80
N GLU A 185 -21.41 4.46 -5.62
CA GLU A 185 -21.19 5.39 -6.73
C GLU A 185 -21.08 6.86 -6.25
N ALA A 186 -21.87 7.27 -5.25
CA ALA A 186 -21.68 8.55 -4.58
C ALA A 186 -20.37 8.60 -3.76
N GLN A 187 -19.85 7.44 -3.32
CA GLN A 187 -18.55 7.29 -2.65
C GLN A 187 -17.35 7.42 -3.59
N GLN A 188 -17.50 7.24 -4.91
CA GLN A 188 -16.39 7.41 -5.87
C GLN A 188 -16.16 8.87 -6.30
N GLY A 189 -17.06 9.79 -5.93
CA GLY A 189 -17.01 11.20 -6.34
C GLY A 189 -16.37 12.18 -5.35
N VAL A 190 -16.03 11.74 -4.13
CA VAL A 190 -15.52 12.62 -3.07
C VAL A 190 -14.38 11.92 -2.32
N ASN A 191 -13.14 12.16 -2.75
CA ASN A 191 -11.91 11.80 -2.03
C ASN A 191 -11.72 12.72 -0.81
N GLU A 192 -12.56 12.60 0.22
CA GLU A 192 -12.40 13.36 1.49
C GLU A 192 -12.27 12.46 2.73
N PHE A 193 -12.15 11.14 2.57
CA PHE A 193 -11.81 10.24 3.69
C PHE A 193 -10.40 9.67 3.51
N ALA A 194 -9.53 9.85 4.51
CA ALA A 194 -8.17 9.31 4.48
C ALA A 194 -8.13 7.77 4.39
N TYR A 195 -9.16 7.09 4.89
CA TYR A 195 -9.32 5.66 4.71
C TYR A 195 -10.79 5.21 4.65
N GLN A 196 -11.08 4.38 3.65
CA GLN A 196 -12.36 3.70 3.49
C GLN A 196 -12.13 2.19 3.31
N GLY A 197 -12.47 1.42 4.35
CA GLY A 197 -12.39 -0.03 4.34
C GLY A 197 -13.51 -0.65 3.49
N GLN A 198 -13.21 -1.79 2.85
CA GLN A 198 -14.17 -2.51 2.03
C GLN A 198 -14.83 -3.65 2.83
N LYS A 199 -16.14 -3.80 2.69
CA LYS A 199 -16.83 -5.04 3.08
C LYS A 199 -16.71 -6.04 1.93
N PHE A 200 -16.39 -7.30 2.24
CA PHE A 200 -16.39 -8.38 1.26
C PHE A 200 -17.83 -8.79 0.89
N ILE A 201 -17.96 -9.46 -0.26
CA ILE A 201 -19.23 -10.07 -0.67
C ILE A 201 -19.60 -11.18 0.32
N MET A 202 -20.82 -11.10 0.85
CA MET A 202 -21.35 -12.12 1.76
C MET A 202 -21.40 -13.49 1.05
N LYS A 203 -20.74 -14.50 1.61
CA LYS A 203 -20.82 -15.88 1.13
C LYS A 203 -22.01 -16.58 1.82
N GLY A 204 -23.07 -16.83 1.07
CA GLY A 204 -24.27 -17.51 1.59
C GLY A 204 -25.01 -16.68 2.64
N THR A 205 -25.41 -17.31 3.75
CA THR A 205 -26.10 -16.65 4.89
C THR A 205 -25.15 -16.20 6.00
N GLN A 206 -23.83 -16.33 5.79
CA GLN A 206 -22.83 -16.07 6.81
C GLN A 206 -22.45 -14.59 6.83
N ALA A 207 -23.21 -13.77 7.57
CA ALA A 207 -23.00 -12.33 7.68
C ALA A 207 -21.56 -11.93 8.06
N HIS A 208 -20.84 -12.79 8.77
CA HIS A 208 -19.45 -12.56 9.18
C HIS A 208 -18.44 -12.51 8.03
N THR A 209 -18.75 -13.14 6.90
CA THR A 209 -17.87 -13.16 5.72
C THR A 209 -17.71 -11.79 5.07
N VAL A 210 -18.55 -10.80 5.41
CA VAL A 210 -18.40 -9.42 4.91
C VAL A 210 -17.19 -8.69 5.48
N PHE A 211 -16.57 -9.22 6.54
CA PHE A 211 -15.43 -8.59 7.21
C PHE A 211 -14.12 -9.33 7.05
N TYR A 212 -14.13 -10.59 6.60
CA TYR A 212 -12.91 -11.39 6.47
C TYR A 212 -13.08 -12.57 5.51
N ASN A 213 -11.96 -13.07 4.99
CA ASN A 213 -11.94 -14.21 4.09
C ASN A 213 -11.51 -15.49 4.82
N MET A 214 -12.47 -16.36 5.14
CA MET A 214 -12.21 -17.62 5.86
C MET A 214 -11.15 -18.50 5.20
N ASP A 215 -11.05 -18.47 3.87
CA ASP A 215 -10.13 -19.35 3.12
C ASP A 215 -8.66 -18.98 3.34
N LEU A 216 -8.39 -17.76 3.83
CA LEU A 216 -7.04 -17.26 4.09
C LEU A 216 -6.58 -17.50 5.53
N ILE A 217 -7.45 -18.01 6.42
CA ILE A 217 -7.09 -18.22 7.82
C ILE A 217 -5.93 -19.21 7.95
N GLY A 218 -4.93 -18.86 8.76
CA GLY A 218 -3.71 -19.63 8.97
C GLY A 218 -2.63 -19.39 7.93
N GLN A 219 -2.84 -18.49 6.96
CA GLN A 219 -1.85 -18.13 5.95
C GLN A 219 -1.10 -16.85 6.35
N TYR A 220 0.20 -16.80 6.05
CA TYR A 220 0.96 -15.55 6.14
C TYR A 220 0.71 -14.72 4.89
N LEU A 221 0.09 -13.56 5.07
CA LEU A 221 -0.27 -12.65 3.99
C LEU A 221 0.61 -11.39 4.05
N ASP A 222 0.86 -10.80 2.89
CA ASP A 222 1.49 -9.49 2.83
C ASP A 222 0.59 -8.44 3.51
N GLY A 223 1.19 -7.62 4.34
CA GLY A 223 0.52 -6.61 5.14
C GLY A 223 1.51 -5.59 5.67
N TYR A 224 1.04 -4.77 6.62
CA TYR A 224 1.91 -3.83 7.32
C TYR A 224 1.41 -3.53 8.72
N ILE A 225 2.32 -3.07 9.56
CA ILE A 225 2.02 -2.49 10.87
C ILE A 225 2.38 -1.01 10.82
N VAL A 226 1.54 -0.17 11.42
CA VAL A 226 1.86 1.23 11.73
C VAL A 226 2.15 1.27 13.22
N ASP A 227 3.37 1.65 13.60
CA ASP A 227 3.75 1.75 15.01
C ASP A 227 3.18 3.00 15.69
N LYS A 228 3.43 3.18 16.99
CA LYS A 228 2.98 4.35 17.77
C LYS A 228 3.62 5.68 17.33
N ASN A 229 4.69 5.63 16.53
CA ASN A 229 5.33 6.80 15.95
C ASN A 229 4.91 7.00 14.48
N TYR A 230 3.87 6.29 14.02
CA TYR A 230 3.38 6.29 12.64
C TYR A 230 4.43 5.86 11.61
N ILE A 231 5.39 5.02 12.02
CA ILE A 231 6.32 4.38 11.10
C ILE A 231 5.64 3.13 10.55
N LYS A 232 5.48 3.08 9.23
CA LYS A 232 4.94 1.94 8.51
C LYS A 232 6.03 0.89 8.27
N GLN A 233 5.76 -0.34 8.67
CA GLN A 233 6.63 -1.50 8.45
C GLN A 233 5.88 -2.55 7.63
N ASN A 234 6.36 -2.82 6.41
CA ASN A 234 5.80 -3.87 5.56
C ASN A 234 6.33 -5.24 6.02
N LEU A 235 5.44 -6.20 6.21
CA LEU A 235 5.78 -7.53 6.74
C LEU A 235 4.70 -8.55 6.40
N LYS A 236 5.01 -9.84 6.57
CA LYS A 236 4.01 -10.91 6.43
C LYS A 236 3.32 -11.16 7.77
N ILE A 237 2.01 -10.99 7.82
CA ILE A 237 1.18 -11.18 9.02
C ILE A 237 0.41 -12.48 8.89
N LEU A 238 0.41 -13.33 9.92
CA LEU A 238 -0.47 -14.48 9.97
C LEU A 238 -1.92 -14.00 10.03
N TYR A 239 -2.71 -14.34 9.03
CA TYR A 239 -4.13 -14.06 9.00
C TYR A 239 -4.86 -15.04 9.91
N GLU A 240 -5.13 -14.64 11.15
CA GLU A 240 -5.86 -15.47 12.11
C GLU A 240 -7.37 -15.32 11.97
N ALA A 241 -8.12 -16.16 12.69
CA ALA A 241 -9.55 -15.97 12.82
C ALA A 241 -9.83 -14.57 13.42
N PRO A 242 -10.84 -13.83 12.91
CA PRO A 242 -11.04 -12.43 13.25
C PRO A 242 -11.14 -12.17 14.75
N GLU A 243 -11.85 -13.02 15.49
CA GLU A 243 -12.02 -12.93 16.93
C GLU A 243 -10.69 -12.98 17.70
N LEU A 244 -9.66 -13.60 17.12
CA LEU A 244 -8.30 -13.62 17.66
C LEU A 244 -7.52 -12.36 17.26
N LEU A 245 -7.74 -11.85 16.06
CA LEU A 245 -7.18 -10.57 15.63
C LEU A 245 -7.68 -9.43 16.53
N GLN A 246 -8.93 -9.48 16.98
CA GLN A 246 -9.53 -8.48 17.88
C GLN A 246 -8.97 -8.51 19.30
N ASN A 247 -8.53 -9.68 19.76
CA ASN A 247 -8.14 -9.88 21.13
C ASN A 247 -6.78 -9.22 21.40
N ASN A 248 -6.81 -8.20 22.27
CA ASN A 248 -5.63 -7.45 22.65
C ASN A 248 -4.56 -8.29 23.39
N ASN A 249 -4.98 -9.40 24.00
CA ASN A 249 -4.08 -10.31 24.73
C ASN A 249 -3.41 -11.34 23.82
N ILE A 250 -3.82 -11.43 22.54
CA ILE A 250 -3.23 -12.36 21.58
C ILE A 250 -2.24 -11.58 20.71
N PRO A 251 -0.94 -11.90 20.76
CA PRO A 251 0.06 -11.20 19.96
C PRO A 251 -0.13 -11.48 18.46
N LEU A 252 0.25 -10.52 17.60
CA LEU A 252 0.33 -10.77 16.16
C LEU A 252 1.49 -11.71 15.89
N LYS A 253 1.23 -12.77 15.11
CA LYS A 253 2.30 -13.61 14.56
C LYS A 253 2.73 -13.02 13.23
N VAL A 254 4.02 -12.75 13.11
CA VAL A 254 4.61 -12.13 11.92
C VAL A 254 5.81 -12.92 11.44
N ASP A 255 6.07 -12.85 10.14
CA ASP A 255 7.26 -13.40 9.50
C ASP A 255 8.13 -12.24 9.02
N ILE A 256 9.29 -12.11 9.66
CA ILE A 256 10.31 -11.11 9.40
C ILE A 256 11.55 -11.88 8.97
N ASP A 257 11.98 -11.71 7.72
CA ASP A 257 13.18 -12.35 7.17
C ASP A 257 13.24 -13.87 7.36
N ARG A 258 12.10 -14.56 7.24
CA ARG A 258 11.93 -16.02 7.44
C ARG A 258 12.03 -16.45 8.91
N SER A 259 12.10 -15.50 9.84
CA SER A 259 11.96 -15.74 11.27
C SER A 259 10.51 -15.49 11.70
N LYS A 260 9.87 -16.53 12.23
CA LYS A 260 8.51 -16.42 12.78
C LYS A 260 8.61 -15.85 14.19
N THR A 261 8.09 -14.64 14.40
CA THR A 261 8.09 -13.95 15.69
C THR A 261 6.69 -13.49 16.09
N THR A 262 6.54 -13.06 17.34
CA THR A 262 5.29 -12.56 17.89
C THR A 262 5.44 -11.12 18.35
N LEU A 263 4.54 -10.24 17.91
CA LEU A 263 4.48 -8.84 18.32
C LEU A 263 3.32 -8.61 19.27
N ASN A 264 3.60 -8.00 20.42
CA ASN A 264 2.57 -7.59 21.36
C ASN A 264 1.83 -6.35 20.84
N LYS A 265 0.66 -6.57 20.23
CA LYS A 265 -0.19 -5.57 19.55
C LYS A 265 -0.27 -4.20 20.24
N PRO A 266 -0.79 -4.08 21.48
CA PRO A 266 -1.06 -2.78 22.12
C PRO A 266 0.19 -1.92 22.32
N ASN A 267 1.36 -2.54 22.49
CA ASN A 267 2.62 -1.84 22.70
C ASN A 267 3.38 -1.57 21.39
N ALA A 268 3.08 -2.34 20.34
CA ALA A 268 3.83 -2.33 19.09
C ALA A 268 3.14 -1.56 17.96
N ALA A 269 1.81 -1.39 18.00
CA ALA A 269 1.05 -0.90 16.87
C ALA A 269 0.03 0.18 17.25
N GLU A 270 -0.13 1.16 16.36
CA GLU A 270 -1.30 2.02 16.27
C GLU A 270 -2.37 1.36 15.39
N ALA A 271 -1.95 0.78 14.27
CA ALA A 271 -2.81 0.05 13.34
C ALA A 271 -2.05 -1.12 12.69
N PHE A 272 -2.77 -2.10 12.16
CA PHE A 272 -2.18 -3.11 11.28
C PHE A 272 -3.13 -3.49 10.15
N TYR A 273 -2.59 -3.76 8.97
CA TYR A 273 -3.35 -4.13 7.79
C TYR A 273 -2.97 -5.54 7.34
N VAL A 274 -3.97 -6.40 7.18
CA VAL A 274 -3.79 -7.76 6.70
C VAL A 274 -5.07 -8.28 6.04
N GLY A 275 -4.93 -9.02 4.94
CA GLY A 275 -6.05 -9.70 4.30
C GLY A 275 -7.18 -8.74 3.85
N GLY A 276 -6.82 -7.55 3.36
CA GLY A 276 -7.77 -6.58 2.85
C GLY A 276 -8.40 -5.64 3.90
N GLN A 277 -8.02 -5.76 5.17
CA GLN A 277 -8.65 -5.04 6.28
C GLN A 277 -7.61 -4.31 7.14
N LEU A 278 -7.95 -3.09 7.55
CA LEU A 278 -7.19 -2.31 8.53
C LEU A 278 -7.80 -2.47 9.91
N PHE A 279 -6.98 -2.83 10.88
CA PHE A 279 -7.37 -3.00 12.28
C PHE A 279 -6.79 -1.86 13.12
N VAL A 280 -7.62 -1.28 13.98
CA VAL A 280 -7.26 -0.18 14.88
C VAL A 280 -7.66 -0.50 16.32
N PHE A 281 -6.86 -0.03 17.27
CA PHE A 281 -7.14 -0.24 18.69
C PHE A 281 -8.15 0.78 19.21
N THR A 282 -9.29 0.31 19.72
CA THR A 282 -10.40 1.16 20.17
C THR A 282 -10.49 1.29 21.70
N GLY A 283 -9.40 0.96 22.40
CA GLY A 283 -9.27 1.03 23.85
C GLY A 283 -9.40 -0.31 24.56
N GLU A 284 -10.16 -1.25 23.97
CA GLU A 284 -10.35 -2.61 24.51
C GLU A 284 -10.07 -3.69 23.46
N PHE A 285 -10.51 -3.45 22.22
CA PHE A 285 -10.40 -4.41 21.12
C PHE A 285 -9.67 -3.81 19.93
N TRP A 286 -9.20 -4.69 19.06
CA TRP A 286 -8.78 -4.34 17.71
C TRP A 286 -9.97 -4.50 16.76
N ASP A 287 -10.53 -3.38 16.32
CA ASP A 287 -11.69 -3.35 15.43
C ASP A 287 -11.27 -3.06 14.00
N ILE A 288 -12.08 -3.50 13.04
CA ILE A 288 -11.85 -3.25 11.62
C ILE A 288 -12.29 -1.82 11.33
N LEU A 289 -11.39 -0.98 10.84
CA LEU A 289 -11.74 0.36 10.39
C LEU A 289 -12.48 0.28 9.05
N LEU A 290 -13.62 0.95 8.93
CA LEU A 290 -14.42 1.03 7.71
C LEU A 290 -14.47 2.45 7.16
N VAL A 291 -14.56 3.44 8.05
CA VAL A 291 -14.46 4.87 7.72
C VAL A 291 -13.68 5.52 8.84
N GLU A 292 -12.64 6.27 8.47
CA GLU A 292 -11.86 7.10 9.40
C GLU A 292 -12.39 8.55 9.41
N GLY A 293 -12.44 9.19 10.57
CA GLY A 293 -12.85 10.60 10.70
C GLY A 293 -13.09 11.05 12.15
N ALA A 294 -13.81 12.15 12.33
CA ALA A 294 -14.25 12.60 13.66
C ALA A 294 -15.18 11.56 14.33
N ILE A 295 -15.98 10.89 13.51
CA ILE A 295 -16.73 9.69 13.84
C ILE A 295 -16.21 8.56 12.94
N ASN A 296 -15.55 7.59 13.55
CA ASN A 296 -15.13 6.36 12.91
C ASN A 296 -16.31 5.41 12.76
N LYS A 297 -16.37 4.71 11.62
CA LYS A 297 -17.21 3.52 11.44
C LYS A 297 -16.32 2.29 11.52
N LEU A 298 -16.72 1.32 12.33
CA LEU A 298 -15.92 0.14 12.62
C LEU A 298 -16.74 -1.14 12.44
N GLY A 299 -16.06 -2.24 12.14
CA GLY A 299 -16.62 -3.59 12.11
C GLY A 299 -16.04 -4.44 13.23
N ARG A 300 -16.90 -5.20 13.92
CA ARG A 300 -16.50 -6.17 14.95
C ARG A 300 -17.02 -7.57 14.62
N VAL A 301 -16.15 -8.57 14.73
CA VAL A 301 -16.48 -9.99 14.56
C VAL A 301 -16.11 -10.75 15.82
N ALA A 302 -17.11 -11.23 16.55
CA ALA A 302 -16.94 -12.02 17.77
C ALA A 302 -17.57 -13.41 17.63
N ARG A 303 -17.28 -14.31 18.58
CA ARG A 303 -18.04 -15.55 18.78
C ARG A 303 -18.92 -15.45 20.01
N ASP A 304 -20.15 -15.91 19.92
CA ASP A 304 -21.01 -16.09 21.08
C ASP A 304 -20.67 -17.36 21.87
N LYS A 305 -21.39 -17.59 22.98
CA LYS A 305 -21.20 -18.76 23.86
C LYS A 305 -21.49 -20.10 23.17
N THR A 306 -22.23 -20.08 22.06
CA THR A 306 -22.56 -21.27 21.26
C THR A 306 -21.57 -21.49 20.12
N GLY A 307 -20.57 -20.62 19.99
CA GLY A 307 -19.55 -20.67 18.96
C GLY A 307 -19.97 -20.04 17.63
N ASN A 308 -21.15 -19.41 17.56
CA ASN A 308 -21.63 -18.73 16.37
C ASN A 308 -20.96 -17.36 16.22
N TYR A 309 -20.69 -16.98 14.97
CA TYR A 309 -20.14 -15.67 14.66
C TYR A 309 -21.19 -14.56 14.78
N LEU A 310 -20.86 -13.51 15.53
CA LEU A 310 -21.60 -12.29 15.65
C LEU A 310 -20.84 -11.14 14.98
N THR A 311 -21.51 -10.46 14.06
CA THR A 311 -21.02 -9.23 13.46
C THR A 311 -21.72 -8.02 14.04
N THR A 312 -20.95 -7.00 14.40
CA THR A 312 -21.49 -5.73 14.88
C THR A 312 -20.85 -4.58 14.13
N ASP A 313 -21.66 -3.76 13.47
CA ASP A 313 -21.22 -2.44 13.03
C ASP A 313 -21.19 -1.52 14.26
N LEU A 314 -20.07 -0.84 14.48
CA LEU A 314 -19.87 0.11 15.57
C LEU A 314 -19.61 1.51 15.00
N ILE A 315 -19.88 2.50 15.82
CA ILE A 315 -19.47 3.88 15.60
C ILE A 315 -18.63 4.36 16.78
N GLN A 316 -17.65 5.19 16.53
CA GLN A 316 -16.80 5.74 17.57
C GLN A 316 -16.45 7.19 17.25
N LYS A 317 -16.93 8.13 18.06
CA LYS A 317 -16.40 9.49 18.02
C LYS A 317 -15.03 9.54 18.68
N THR A 318 -14.09 10.25 18.07
CA THR A 318 -12.72 10.38 18.58
C THR A 318 -12.70 10.77 20.07
N GLY A 319 -11.98 10.00 20.87
CA GLY A 319 -11.89 10.17 22.33
C GLY A 319 -13.02 9.53 23.15
N LEU A 320 -14.00 8.89 22.51
CA LEU A 320 -15.05 8.11 23.18
C LEU A 320 -14.89 6.61 22.90
N SER A 321 -15.51 5.78 23.74
CA SER A 321 -15.60 4.33 23.49
C SER A 321 -16.53 4.02 22.30
N PRO A 322 -16.27 2.94 21.54
CA PRO A 322 -17.17 2.52 20.47
C PRO A 322 -18.55 2.13 20.99
N GLU A 323 -19.57 2.42 20.19
CA GLU A 323 -20.96 2.04 20.45
C GLU A 323 -21.54 1.24 19.29
N SER A 324 -22.33 0.20 19.60
CA SER A 324 -23.05 -0.58 18.59
C SER A 324 -24.11 0.26 17.87
N THR A 325 -24.15 0.17 16.55
CA THR A 325 -25.17 0.80 15.70
C THR A 325 -26.60 0.35 16.03
N ILE A 326 -26.78 -0.85 16.59
CA ILE A 326 -28.08 -1.34 17.09
C ILE A 326 -28.51 -0.52 18.32
N SER A 327 -27.60 -0.35 19.28
CA SER A 327 -27.81 0.48 20.48
C SER A 327 -28.02 1.95 20.13
N LEU A 328 -27.30 2.45 19.12
CA LEU A 328 -27.49 3.77 18.57
C LEU A 328 -28.90 3.91 17.99
N SER A 329 -29.35 2.95 17.17
CA SER A 329 -30.64 3.00 16.46
C SER A 329 -31.84 3.09 17.40
N LEU A 330 -31.80 2.40 18.54
CA LEU A 330 -32.88 2.44 19.55
C LEU A 330 -33.10 3.85 20.13
N ASN A 331 -32.05 4.66 20.22
CA ASN A 331 -32.10 6.03 20.74
C ASN A 331 -31.44 7.03 19.77
N PHE A 332 -31.65 6.80 18.47
CA PHE A 332 -30.90 7.47 17.41
C PHE A 332 -30.93 8.99 17.54
N LYS A 333 -32.13 9.55 17.71
CA LYS A 333 -32.38 10.99 17.88
C LYS A 333 -31.43 11.60 18.92
N THR A 334 -31.43 11.07 20.12
CA THR A 334 -30.70 11.63 21.26
C THR A 334 -29.20 11.36 21.17
N LYS A 335 -28.82 10.14 20.80
CA LYS A 335 -27.40 9.74 20.77
C LYS A 335 -26.66 10.36 19.61
N MET A 336 -27.24 10.32 18.40
CA MET A 336 -26.59 10.89 17.22
C MET A 336 -26.50 12.42 17.32
N SER A 337 -27.52 13.12 17.82
CA SER A 337 -27.44 14.56 18.04
C SER A 337 -26.37 14.95 19.07
N GLN A 338 -26.11 14.09 20.06
CA GLN A 338 -25.01 14.28 21.02
C GLN A 338 -23.64 14.05 20.38
N LEU A 339 -23.52 13.07 19.48
CA LEU A 339 -22.29 12.80 18.75
C LEU A 339 -21.93 13.95 17.81
N VAL A 340 -22.91 14.64 17.23
CA VAL A 340 -22.67 15.77 16.31
C VAL A 340 -22.92 17.14 16.94
N LYS A 341 -22.97 17.25 18.27
CA LYS A 341 -23.39 18.46 19.00
C LYS A 341 -22.64 19.76 18.66
N GLU A 342 -21.42 19.65 18.14
CA GLU A 342 -20.61 20.78 17.69
C GLU A 342 -21.22 21.42 16.43
N ASN A 343 -21.85 20.62 15.56
CA ASN A 343 -22.66 21.09 14.46
C ASN A 343 -24.11 21.23 14.93
N LYS A 344 -24.43 22.40 15.50
CA LYS A 344 -25.77 22.68 16.08
C LYS A 344 -26.91 22.51 15.08
N GLU A 345 -26.68 22.88 13.81
CA GLU A 345 -27.67 22.74 12.76
C GLU A 345 -27.98 21.26 12.51
N MET A 346 -26.96 20.45 12.23
CA MET A 346 -27.12 19.01 12.02
C MET A 346 -27.72 18.29 13.24
N ALA A 347 -27.26 18.64 14.44
CA ALA A 347 -27.82 18.11 15.68
C ALA A 347 -29.33 18.38 15.77
N GLN A 348 -29.77 19.58 15.39
CA GLN A 348 -31.19 19.94 15.37
C GLN A 348 -31.96 19.16 14.28
N LYS A 349 -31.43 19.04 13.06
CA LYS A 349 -32.05 18.23 11.99
C LYS A 349 -32.28 16.78 12.39
N ILE A 350 -31.32 16.18 13.10
CA ILE A 350 -31.43 14.83 13.69
C ILE A 350 -32.49 14.79 14.80
N LEU A 351 -32.54 15.83 15.65
CA LEU A 351 -33.58 15.96 16.67
C LEU A 351 -34.98 16.02 16.05
N ASP A 352 -35.14 16.76 14.96
CA ASP A 352 -36.43 16.96 14.31
C ASP A 352 -36.79 15.84 13.32
N LYS A 353 -35.86 14.90 13.08
CA LYS A 353 -36.00 13.77 12.16
C LYS A 353 -36.34 14.23 10.73
N GLU A 354 -35.69 15.31 10.32
CA GLU A 354 -35.73 15.80 8.94
C GLU A 354 -35.37 14.67 7.96
N ASP A 355 -35.87 14.75 6.73
CA ASP A 355 -35.54 13.75 5.73
C ASP A 355 -34.04 13.80 5.41
N GLY A 356 -33.38 12.64 5.35
CA GLY A 356 -31.92 12.54 5.29
C GLY A 356 -31.20 12.55 6.65
N TYR A 357 -31.90 12.82 7.76
CA TYR A 357 -31.31 12.85 9.12
C TYR A 357 -31.94 11.81 10.07
N ARG A 358 -32.22 10.60 9.56
CA ARG A 358 -32.82 9.49 10.33
C ARG A 358 -31.85 8.32 10.48
N ALA A 359 -32.22 7.33 11.30
CA ALA A 359 -31.36 6.16 11.55
C ALA A 359 -30.95 5.39 10.27
N ARG A 360 -31.83 5.35 9.26
CA ARG A 360 -31.54 4.77 7.95
C ARG A 360 -30.48 5.54 7.15
N ASP A 361 -30.26 6.80 7.50
CA ASP A 361 -29.36 7.74 6.83
C ASP A 361 -28.02 7.88 7.60
N LEU A 362 -27.75 7.01 8.58
CA LEU A 362 -26.58 7.07 9.47
C LEU A 362 -25.27 7.31 8.71
N ASP A 363 -25.04 6.59 7.62
CA ASP A 363 -23.80 6.72 6.84
C ASP A 363 -23.69 8.06 6.13
N ALA A 364 -24.80 8.64 5.66
CA ALA A 364 -24.81 9.97 5.07
C ALA A 364 -24.50 11.04 6.12
N ILE A 365 -25.09 10.91 7.31
CA ILE A 365 -24.89 11.84 8.42
C ILE A 365 -23.44 11.78 8.93
N ILE A 366 -22.86 10.59 9.08
CA ILE A 366 -21.44 10.44 9.48
C ILE A 366 -20.54 11.12 8.45
N ARG A 367 -20.80 10.89 7.15
CA ARG A 367 -20.01 11.52 6.09
C ARG A 367 -20.12 13.05 6.17
N GLU A 368 -21.32 13.60 6.12
CA GLU A 368 -21.56 15.05 6.20
C GLU A 368 -20.92 15.66 7.46
N TYR A 369 -21.01 14.97 8.60
CA TYR A 369 -20.41 15.46 9.84
C TYR A 369 -18.89 15.46 9.80
N ASN A 370 -18.27 14.40 9.28
CA ASN A 370 -16.81 14.30 9.19
C ASN A 370 -16.26 15.40 8.27
N LEU A 371 -16.90 15.64 7.11
CA LEU A 371 -16.54 16.74 6.21
C LEU A 371 -16.61 18.09 6.92
N TRP A 372 -17.77 18.37 7.53
CA TRP A 372 -17.96 19.60 8.29
C TRP A 372 -16.93 19.75 9.43
N TYR A 373 -16.61 18.65 10.12
CA TYR A 373 -15.67 18.67 11.25
C TYR A 373 -14.26 18.99 10.78
N GLU A 374 -13.83 18.45 9.66
CA GLU A 374 -12.52 18.71 9.08
C GLU A 374 -12.36 20.18 8.65
N GLU A 375 -13.38 20.73 7.99
CA GLU A 375 -13.42 22.15 7.59
C GLU A 375 -13.35 23.09 8.80
N ASN A 376 -14.05 22.76 9.90
CA ASN A 376 -14.19 23.63 11.07
C ASN A 376 -13.12 23.40 12.14
N PHE A 377 -12.45 22.24 12.13
CA PHE A 377 -11.42 21.85 13.09
C PHE A 377 -10.23 21.17 12.39
N PRO A 378 -9.53 21.89 11.49
CA PRO A 378 -8.43 21.32 10.73
C PRO A 378 -7.34 20.78 11.67
N ASN A 379 -6.75 19.64 11.31
CA ASN A 379 -5.70 18.93 12.07
C ASN A 379 -6.10 18.44 13.47
N LYS A 380 -7.40 18.42 13.81
CA LYS A 380 -7.85 17.79 15.06
C LYS A 380 -8.04 16.28 14.96
N ILE A 381 -8.33 15.78 13.77
CA ILE A 381 -8.35 14.34 13.48
C ILE A 381 -6.90 13.95 13.14
N LYS A 382 -6.43 12.86 13.73
CA LYS A 382 -5.15 12.25 13.36
C LYS A 382 -5.45 11.05 12.49
N TYR A 383 -5.46 11.27 11.18
CA TYR A 383 -5.67 10.20 10.21
C TYR A 383 -4.42 9.33 10.12
N ILE A 384 -4.57 8.01 10.20
CA ILE A 384 -3.45 7.07 10.27
C ILE A 384 -2.52 7.23 9.06
N PHE A 385 -3.07 7.34 7.85
CA PHE A 385 -2.26 7.41 6.62
C PHE A 385 -1.61 8.78 6.41
N GLU A 386 -2.30 9.87 6.74
CA GLU A 386 -1.71 11.21 6.66
C GLU A 386 -0.53 11.35 7.63
N GLU A 387 -0.65 10.80 8.83
CA GLU A 387 0.42 10.79 9.82
C GLU A 387 1.60 9.93 9.34
N VAL A 388 1.33 8.77 8.74
CA VAL A 388 2.37 7.93 8.10
C VAL A 388 3.09 8.71 7.00
N ASP A 389 2.36 9.35 6.09
CA ASP A 389 2.93 10.09 4.97
C ASP A 389 3.73 11.30 5.47
N ARG A 390 3.23 12.01 6.49
CA ARG A 390 3.94 13.12 7.12
C ARG A 390 5.23 12.65 7.77
N VAL A 391 5.20 11.55 8.53
CA VAL A 391 6.41 10.98 9.17
C VAL A 391 7.38 10.48 8.12
N GLN A 392 6.92 9.78 7.09
CA GLN A 392 7.76 9.28 6.00
C GLN A 392 8.39 10.43 5.21
N LYS A 393 7.63 11.50 4.94
CA LYS A 393 8.14 12.71 4.30
C LYS A 393 9.19 13.40 5.15
N ASN A 394 8.98 13.52 6.46
CA ASN A 394 9.97 14.10 7.37
C ASN A 394 11.24 13.25 7.46
N LEU A 395 11.10 11.91 7.48
CA LEU A 395 12.24 10.99 7.44
C LEU A 395 12.98 11.08 6.10
N SER A 396 12.26 11.19 4.98
CA SER A 396 12.86 11.31 3.65
C SER A 396 13.51 12.67 3.46
N ALA A 397 12.91 13.76 3.93
CA ALA A 397 13.51 15.10 3.92
C ALA A 397 14.72 15.23 4.85
N ALA A 398 14.79 14.42 5.91
CA ALA A 398 16.00 14.28 6.73
C ALA A 398 17.08 13.39 6.08
N THR A 399 16.75 12.68 5.00
CA THR A 399 17.66 11.77 4.28
C THR A 399 18.03 12.28 2.87
N GLU A 400 17.21 13.16 2.29
CA GLU A 400 17.58 13.95 1.12
C GLU A 400 18.58 15.03 1.55
N PRO A 401 19.79 15.08 0.96
CA PRO A 401 20.69 16.19 1.21
C PRO A 401 19.97 17.45 0.74
N ALA A 402 19.75 18.39 1.66
CA ALA A 402 19.08 19.65 1.38
C ALA A 402 19.73 20.29 0.15
N ALA A 403 19.04 20.26 -0.99
CA ALA A 403 19.60 20.66 -2.28
C ALA A 403 19.83 22.18 -2.42
N ASN A 404 19.75 22.94 -1.33
CA ASN A 404 20.04 24.39 -1.30
C ASN A 404 20.39 24.95 0.09
N GLU A 405 20.69 24.11 1.09
CA GLU A 405 21.60 24.57 2.14
C GLU A 405 22.99 24.23 1.64
N GLU A 406 23.87 25.24 1.56
CA GLU A 406 25.29 25.04 1.29
C GLU A 406 25.74 23.82 2.10
N ALA A 407 26.12 22.74 1.39
CA ALA A 407 26.72 21.56 2.01
C ALA A 407 27.67 22.07 3.10
N PRO A 408 27.63 21.54 4.35
CA PRO A 408 28.54 22.00 5.37
C PRO A 408 29.96 21.87 4.83
N ALA A 409 30.46 22.99 4.35
CA ALA A 409 31.79 23.18 3.86
C ALA A 409 32.61 23.11 5.13
N ASN A 410 33.13 21.92 5.43
CA ASN A 410 34.41 21.65 6.09
C ASN A 410 34.45 20.23 6.67
N ILE A 411 34.29 19.19 5.83
CA ILE A 411 35.09 17.98 6.08
C ILE A 411 36.46 18.26 5.44
N PRO A 412 37.55 18.29 6.21
CA PRO A 412 38.89 18.44 5.64
C PRO A 412 39.12 17.38 4.56
N SER A 413 39.73 17.77 3.45
CA SER A 413 39.89 16.92 2.26
C SER A 413 40.51 15.54 2.56
N GLU A 414 41.36 15.46 3.57
CA GLU A 414 42.00 14.26 4.09
C GLU A 414 41.02 13.22 4.68
N PHE A 415 39.78 13.62 5.01
CA PHE A 415 38.74 12.73 5.54
C PHE A 415 37.61 12.44 4.55
N SER A 416 37.68 12.97 3.32
CA SER A 416 36.70 12.65 2.26
C SER A 416 36.60 11.15 1.97
N ALA A 417 37.71 10.42 2.14
CA ALA A 417 37.77 8.97 1.95
C ALA A 417 36.99 8.17 3.02
N VAL A 418 36.65 8.78 4.16
CA VAL A 418 35.87 8.16 5.25
C VAL A 418 34.39 8.02 4.88
N VAL A 419 33.87 8.94 4.06
CA VAL A 419 32.47 8.99 3.64
C VAL A 419 32.22 7.89 2.61
N ASP A 420 31.84 6.72 3.08
CA ASP A 420 31.50 5.56 2.26
C ASP A 420 30.78 4.51 3.12
N THR A 421 30.49 3.38 2.49
CA THR A 421 30.06 2.17 3.17
C THR A 421 31.23 1.26 3.51
N TRP A 422 31.21 0.74 4.73
CA TRP A 422 32.28 -0.04 5.34
C TRP A 422 31.70 -1.28 6.02
N VAL A 423 32.40 -2.40 5.92
CA VAL A 423 32.05 -3.70 6.48
C VAL A 423 33.11 -4.08 7.52
N PHE A 424 32.66 -4.43 8.73
CA PHE A 424 33.55 -4.88 9.80
C PHE A 424 34.39 -6.07 9.31
N SER A 425 35.69 -6.06 9.60
CA SER A 425 36.61 -7.10 9.16
C SER A 425 37.35 -7.72 10.34
N GLU A 426 38.01 -6.90 11.17
CA GLU A 426 38.93 -7.38 12.20
C GLU A 426 38.80 -6.61 13.51
N TYR A 427 39.12 -7.28 14.62
CA TYR A 427 39.25 -6.71 15.96
C TYR A 427 40.54 -7.22 16.62
N PHE A 428 41.37 -6.29 17.08
CA PHE A 428 42.57 -6.58 17.85
C PHE A 428 42.47 -5.97 19.24
N LYS A 429 43.02 -6.66 20.23
CA LYS A 429 43.23 -6.15 21.59
C LYS A 429 44.66 -6.43 22.01
N ASP A 430 45.39 -5.40 22.42
CA ASP A 430 46.80 -5.46 22.82
C ASP A 430 47.69 -6.11 21.72
N GLY A 431 47.35 -5.86 20.46
CA GLY A 431 48.05 -6.41 19.30
C GLY A 431 47.69 -7.85 18.92
N ILE A 432 46.78 -8.51 19.66
CA ILE A 432 46.34 -9.88 19.40
C ILE A 432 45.01 -9.85 18.64
N ASP A 433 44.91 -10.60 17.54
CA ASP A 433 43.65 -10.80 16.82
C ASP A 433 42.65 -11.56 17.70
N GLN A 434 41.50 -10.92 17.94
CA GLN A 434 40.41 -11.42 18.76
C GLN A 434 39.08 -11.35 17.98
N THR A 435 39.14 -11.29 16.65
CA THR A 435 37.98 -11.09 15.76
C THR A 435 36.89 -12.15 15.95
N SER A 436 37.26 -13.38 16.28
CA SER A 436 36.30 -14.45 16.60
C SER A 436 35.50 -14.16 17.87
N ASN A 437 36.08 -13.41 18.81
CA ASN A 437 35.54 -13.16 20.15
C ASN A 437 34.80 -11.81 20.23
N TYR A 438 34.88 -10.99 19.18
CA TYR A 438 34.20 -9.70 19.11
C TYR A 438 32.80 -9.85 18.47
N GLU A 439 31.85 -10.35 19.25
CA GLU A 439 30.45 -10.52 18.80
C GLU A 439 29.82 -9.21 18.36
N LYS A 440 30.22 -8.07 18.95
CA LYS A 440 29.70 -6.74 18.59
C LYS A 440 29.97 -6.31 17.15
N GLY A 441 30.99 -6.86 16.50
CA GLY A 441 31.29 -6.58 15.08
C GLY A 441 30.49 -7.47 14.12
N LYS A 442 29.70 -8.41 14.66
CA LYS A 442 28.98 -9.42 13.89
C LYS A 442 27.49 -9.45 14.27
N LEU A 443 26.63 -9.68 13.29
CA LEU A 443 25.22 -9.96 13.45
C LEU A 443 24.95 -11.36 12.91
N GLU A 444 24.48 -12.28 13.75
CA GLU A 444 24.24 -13.68 13.38
C GLU A 444 25.47 -14.35 12.74
N GLY A 445 26.66 -14.00 13.23
CA GLY A 445 27.94 -14.49 12.70
C GLY A 445 28.43 -13.80 11.42
N LYS A 446 27.66 -12.87 10.83
CA LYS A 446 28.06 -12.07 9.67
C LYS A 446 28.58 -10.69 10.07
N PRO A 447 29.55 -10.09 9.38
CA PRO A 447 30.04 -8.78 9.76
C PRO A 447 29.02 -7.64 9.57
N ILE A 448 29.08 -6.64 10.44
CA ILE A 448 28.21 -5.46 10.40
C ILE A 448 28.68 -4.47 9.32
N LYS A 449 27.72 -3.87 8.61
CA LYS A 449 27.94 -2.84 7.60
C LYS A 449 27.49 -1.47 8.12
N ILE A 450 28.36 -0.47 8.01
CA ILE A 450 28.13 0.92 8.41
C ILE A 450 28.30 1.85 7.21
N THR A 451 27.46 2.87 7.08
CA THR A 451 27.62 3.91 6.06
C THR A 451 27.88 5.24 6.76
N LEU A 452 29.04 5.84 6.49
CA LEU A 452 29.44 7.14 7.04
C LEU A 452 29.07 8.23 6.03
N MET A 453 28.26 9.19 6.46
CA MET A 453 27.77 10.29 5.62
C MET A 453 28.61 11.55 5.86
N SER A 454 28.55 12.52 4.94
CA SER A 454 29.34 13.76 4.98
C SER A 454 28.91 14.79 6.04
N ASP A 455 27.89 14.49 6.83
CA ASP A 455 27.30 15.39 7.83
C ASP A 455 27.53 14.94 9.28
N GLY A 456 28.28 13.86 9.52
CA GLY A 456 28.43 13.28 10.85
C GLY A 456 27.51 12.08 11.12
N SER A 457 26.55 11.79 10.22
CA SER A 457 25.55 10.74 10.43
C SER A 457 26.04 9.36 9.96
N LEU A 458 25.43 8.32 10.55
CA LEU A 458 25.72 6.92 10.25
C LEU A 458 24.43 6.15 9.95
N PHE A 459 24.41 5.44 8.82
CA PHE A 459 23.32 4.54 8.44
C PHE A 459 23.73 3.07 8.60
N TYR A 460 22.94 2.33 9.36
CA TYR A 460 22.97 0.87 9.39
C TYR A 460 21.99 0.32 8.35
N GLN A 461 22.48 -0.48 7.40
CA GLN A 461 21.57 -1.27 6.55
C GLN A 461 20.92 -2.35 7.43
N GLY A 462 19.59 -2.28 7.60
CA GLY A 462 18.81 -3.31 8.30
C GLY A 462 17.99 -2.85 9.51
N GLY A 463 17.65 -1.56 9.64
CA GLY A 463 16.44 -1.10 10.36
C GLY A 463 16.09 -1.77 11.70
N TYR A 464 17.03 -1.91 12.65
CA TYR A 464 16.69 -2.38 14.01
C TYR A 464 17.53 -1.67 15.08
N ARG A 465 16.87 -0.76 15.82
CA ARG A 465 17.42 0.05 16.92
C ARG A 465 17.73 -0.75 18.20
N LYS A 466 17.72 -2.09 18.19
CA LYS A 466 17.61 -2.86 19.44
C LYS A 466 18.14 -4.29 19.46
N MET A 467 19.10 -4.69 18.62
CA MET A 467 19.48 -6.12 18.58
C MET A 467 20.69 -6.54 19.40
N HIS A 468 21.70 -5.71 19.69
CA HIS A 468 22.84 -6.17 20.51
C HIS A 468 23.45 -5.09 21.43
N ASN A 469 22.60 -4.43 22.22
CA ASN A 469 22.94 -3.39 23.20
C ASN A 469 23.64 -2.13 22.67
N ILE A 470 24.10 -2.08 21.42
CA ILE A 470 24.54 -0.84 20.76
C ILE A 470 23.29 -0.15 20.22
N ASN A 471 22.92 0.98 20.82
CA ASN A 471 21.69 1.67 20.43
C ASN A 471 21.94 2.72 19.35
N TYR A 472 23.17 3.26 19.29
CA TYR A 472 23.57 4.26 18.32
C TYR A 472 25.11 4.36 18.24
N ALA A 473 25.64 4.72 17.07
CA ALA A 473 27.02 5.15 16.87
C ALA A 473 27.03 6.49 16.12
N GLU A 474 27.79 7.46 16.60
CA GLU A 474 27.97 8.77 15.95
C GLU A 474 29.47 9.01 15.72
N TRP A 475 29.82 9.70 14.64
CA TRP A 475 31.16 10.26 14.49
C TRP A 475 31.09 11.77 14.64
N LYS A 476 31.99 12.36 15.44
CA LYS A 476 31.99 13.81 15.67
C LYS A 476 33.30 14.41 15.18
N TYR A 477 33.16 15.50 14.43
CA TYR A 477 34.26 16.40 14.10
C TYR A 477 34.21 17.60 15.04
N PHE A 478 35.29 17.84 15.79
CA PHE A 478 35.44 19.05 16.60
C PHE A 478 36.24 20.08 15.82
N ASP A 479 35.61 21.21 15.48
CA ASP A 479 36.27 22.38 14.92
C ASP A 479 37.11 23.10 16.00
N GLU A 480 38.26 23.62 15.59
CA GLU A 480 39.30 24.29 16.41
C GLU A 480 38.75 25.48 17.22
N GLN A 481 37.58 26.00 16.87
CA GLN A 481 36.92 27.09 17.61
C GLN A 481 36.21 26.64 18.91
N SER A 482 36.08 25.34 19.16
CA SER A 482 35.38 24.80 20.34
C SER A 482 36.28 24.62 21.57
N ARG A 483 36.64 25.72 22.24
CA ARG A 483 37.20 25.87 23.62
C ARG A 483 38.37 24.99 24.12
N ASN A 484 38.95 24.06 23.38
CA ASN A 484 40.16 23.34 23.81
C ASN A 484 41.12 23.01 22.63
N PRO A 485 42.15 23.85 22.37
CA PRO A 485 42.91 23.85 21.12
C PRO A 485 44.08 22.85 21.09
N LYS A 486 43.96 21.65 21.69
CA LYS A 486 45.12 20.73 21.75
C LYS A 486 45.10 19.50 20.87
N GLU A 487 43.99 18.95 20.41
CA GLU A 487 44.01 17.83 19.45
C GLU A 487 42.77 17.89 18.53
N LYS A 488 42.98 17.83 17.21
CA LYS A 488 41.90 17.48 16.27
C LYS A 488 41.61 15.99 16.45
N GLU A 489 40.65 15.64 17.31
CA GLU A 489 40.29 14.25 17.56
C GLU A 489 38.95 13.96 16.85
N ILE A 490 38.98 13.08 15.84
CA ILE A 490 37.75 12.48 15.32
C ILE A 490 37.42 11.30 16.20
N ASP A 491 36.42 11.48 17.05
CA ASP A 491 35.88 10.42 17.89
C ASP A 491 34.77 9.68 17.12
N PHE A 492 35.00 8.41 16.82
CA PHE A 492 33.93 7.45 16.59
C PHE A 492 33.40 7.00 17.95
N VAL A 493 32.15 7.33 18.23
CA VAL A 493 31.52 7.11 19.53
C VAL A 493 30.48 6.01 19.40
N LEU A 494 30.70 4.90 20.09
CA LEU A 494 29.78 3.77 20.17
C LEU A 494 29.03 3.84 21.50
N VAL A 495 27.71 4.08 21.44
CA VAL A 495 26.86 4.24 22.62
C VAL A 495 25.97 3.02 22.80
N GLN A 496 26.10 2.38 23.95
CA GLN A 496 25.35 1.21 24.36
C GLN A 496 24.46 1.55 25.55
N TYR A 497 23.17 1.21 25.52
CA TYR A 497 22.32 1.35 26.71
C TYR A 497 21.97 -0.04 27.25
N HIS A 498 22.04 -0.19 28.56
CA HIS A 498 21.77 -1.44 29.25
C HIS A 498 20.35 -1.49 29.82
N SER A 499 19.86 -2.70 30.07
CA SER A 499 18.62 -2.94 30.81
C SER A 499 18.76 -2.33 32.22
N GLY A 500 18.16 -1.16 32.42
CA GLY A 500 18.33 -0.34 33.63
C GLY A 500 18.60 1.15 33.36
N GLY A 501 18.77 1.55 32.09
CA GLY A 501 18.91 2.95 31.69
C GLY A 501 20.35 3.50 31.81
N SER A 502 21.31 2.70 32.26
CA SER A 502 22.73 3.05 32.17
C SER A 502 23.23 2.99 30.73
N LYS A 503 24.26 3.77 30.41
CA LYS A 503 24.92 3.75 29.10
C LYS A 503 26.43 3.55 29.21
N THR A 504 26.99 2.78 28.30
CA THR A 504 28.43 2.68 28.03
C THR A 504 28.74 3.49 26.78
N ILE A 505 29.82 4.25 26.82
CA ILE A 505 30.32 5.02 25.67
C ILE A 505 31.74 4.54 25.40
N GLU A 506 31.95 3.90 24.26
CA GLU A 506 33.29 3.55 23.75
C GLU A 506 33.69 4.61 22.73
N LYS A 507 34.90 5.14 22.83
CA LYS A 507 35.44 6.14 21.92
C LYS A 507 36.62 5.55 21.15
N PHE A 508 36.65 5.77 19.84
CA PHE A 508 37.74 5.34 18.98
C PHE A 508 38.22 6.51 18.13
N ALA A 509 39.52 6.69 18.04
CA ALA A 509 40.14 7.62 17.09
C ALA A 509 40.24 6.95 15.71
N ILE A 510 40.01 7.70 14.64
CA ILE A 510 40.35 7.23 13.30
C ILE A 510 41.88 7.23 13.16
N SER A 511 42.50 6.05 13.15
CA SER A 511 43.97 5.92 13.06
C SER A 511 44.48 5.77 11.62
N LYS A 512 43.64 5.26 10.71
CA LYS A 512 43.99 5.09 9.29
C LYS A 512 42.75 5.08 8.40
N VAL A 513 42.83 5.74 7.26
CA VAL A 513 41.82 5.71 6.19
C VAL A 513 42.54 5.55 4.84
N THR A 514 42.07 4.62 4.02
CA THR A 514 42.54 4.41 2.65
C THR A 514 41.35 4.16 1.73
N ALA A 515 41.59 3.96 0.43
CA ALA A 515 40.53 3.64 -0.52
C ALA A 515 39.71 2.40 -0.12
N ASN A 516 40.29 1.42 0.59
CA ASN A 516 39.66 0.13 0.88
C ASN A 516 39.65 -0.25 2.37
N GLN A 517 40.19 0.60 3.25
CA GLN A 517 40.34 0.27 4.66
C GLN A 517 40.13 1.49 5.57
N LEU A 518 39.34 1.31 6.62
CA LEU A 518 39.14 2.23 7.73
C LEU A 518 39.57 1.54 9.03
N VAL A 519 40.39 2.22 9.83
CA VAL A 519 40.89 1.69 11.12
C VAL A 519 40.53 2.66 12.23
N LEU A 520 39.92 2.12 13.28
CA LEU A 520 39.53 2.84 14.49
C LEU A 520 40.31 2.29 15.69
N GLU A 521 40.92 3.15 16.50
CA GLU A 521 41.74 2.75 17.65
C GLU A 521 41.28 3.42 18.94
N ASN A 522 41.12 2.62 20.00
CA ASN A 522 41.00 3.13 21.36
C ASN A 522 42.35 2.95 22.05
N LYS A 523 43.11 4.06 22.12
CA LYS A 523 44.49 4.08 22.68
C LYS A 523 44.54 3.70 24.17
N TYR A 524 43.47 3.91 24.92
CA TYR A 524 43.42 3.63 26.35
C TYR A 524 43.25 2.13 26.64
N GLU A 525 42.59 1.40 25.73
CA GLU A 525 42.25 -0.01 25.92
C GLU A 525 43.05 -0.95 25.02
N GLY A 526 43.97 -0.42 24.22
CA GLY A 526 44.76 -1.21 23.26
C GLY A 526 43.89 -1.86 22.17
N ILE A 527 42.69 -1.31 21.91
CA ILE A 527 41.72 -1.88 20.98
C ILE A 527 41.91 -1.25 19.59
N LYS A 528 41.82 -2.10 18.55
CA LYS A 528 41.79 -1.70 17.15
C LYS A 528 40.69 -2.41 16.39
N LEU A 529 39.87 -1.66 15.67
CA LEU A 529 38.82 -2.15 14.77
C LEU A 529 39.22 -1.85 13.33
N VAL A 530 38.99 -2.81 12.43
CA VAL A 530 39.27 -2.67 10.99
C VAL A 530 37.99 -2.90 10.21
N TYR A 531 37.71 -1.99 9.28
CA TYR A 531 36.63 -2.09 8.31
C TYR A 531 37.19 -2.02 6.89
N VAL A 532 36.50 -2.70 5.97
CA VAL A 532 36.82 -2.76 4.53
C VAL A 532 35.60 -2.34 3.71
N LYS A 533 35.79 -1.82 2.50
CA LYS A 533 34.67 -1.42 1.64
C LYS A 533 33.91 -2.61 1.03
#